data_AF-A0A3D4JU93-F1
#
_entry.id   AF-A0A3D4JU93-F1
#
_cell.length_a   1.000
_cell.length_b   1.000
_cell.length_c   1.000
_cell.angle_alpha   90.00
_cell.angle_beta   90.00
_cell.angle_gamma   90.00
#
_symmetry.space_group_name_H-M   'P 1'
#
loop_
_entity.id
_entity.type
_entity.pdbx_description
1 polymer ?
#
loop_
_entity_poly.entity_id
_entity_poly.type
_entity_poly.pdbx_seq_one_letter_code
_entity_poly.pdbx_strand_id
1 'polypeptide(L)'
;MELIMYYKYEKTDNGVTTHPQTSYTFSLGSGNTHIGQYQYDRSGSVLSTAVIGDQNNGAPKLFLQGMGGPSMGIKIKDETLNALKQIYKNDKAAIISAKIRIYTDPVNWNNKFTKPTAFSIVQKDKDSKGEETTSFTTDLTTIVGSNNFAIYRTYDLDKNPAYYDFTVTQSVKELVEGKSGVEVSNLNKYFKIDMGSFLSNSQTGALVGYDFTARAYSRDRAVFVGSDPSNSNKIQLKVIYGTK
;
A
#
# COMPACT_ATOMS: atom_id res chain seq x y z
N MET A 1 -13.63 -23.64 -12.59
CA MET A 1 -12.38 -24.12 -13.23
C MET A 1 -12.05 -25.44 -12.56
N GLU A 2 -11.75 -26.47 -13.33
CA GLU A 2 -11.49 -27.81 -12.80
C GLU A 2 -10.20 -28.33 -13.41
N LEU A 3 -9.36 -28.93 -12.58
CA LEU A 3 -8.18 -29.66 -13.03
C LEU A 3 -8.50 -31.15 -12.87
N ILE A 4 -8.40 -31.93 -13.94
CA ILE A 4 -8.69 -33.36 -13.90
C ILE A 4 -7.37 -34.11 -14.03
N MET A 5 -7.02 -34.92 -13.03
CA MET A 5 -5.89 -35.83 -13.10
C MET A 5 -6.38 -37.21 -13.54
N TYR A 6 -5.84 -37.69 -14.65
CA TYR A 6 -6.02 -39.06 -15.09
C TYR A 6 -4.86 -39.91 -14.59
N TYR A 7 -5.16 -41.04 -13.94
CA TYR A 7 -4.14 -41.96 -13.47
C TYR A 7 -4.59 -43.41 -13.62
N LYS A 8 -3.63 -44.32 -13.60
CA LYS A 8 -3.85 -45.76 -13.54
C LYS A 8 -3.33 -46.24 -12.19
N TYR A 9 -4.06 -47.14 -11.56
CA TYR A 9 -3.63 -47.79 -10.32
C TYR A 9 -3.75 -49.30 -10.47
N GLU A 10 -2.99 -50.04 -9.69
CA GLU A 10 -3.07 -51.49 -9.68
C GLU A 10 -4.25 -51.93 -8.81
N LYS A 11 -5.16 -52.71 -9.40
CA LYS A 11 -6.23 -53.38 -8.67
C LYS A 11 -6.07 -54.88 -8.86
N THR A 12 -5.75 -55.58 -7.77
CA THR A 12 -5.73 -57.05 -7.73
C THR A 12 -7.05 -57.55 -7.16
N ASP A 13 -7.78 -58.31 -7.97
CA ASP A 13 -9.04 -58.97 -7.57
C ASP A 13 -8.94 -60.43 -7.99
N ASN A 14 -9.24 -61.38 -7.09
CA ASN A 14 -9.11 -62.83 -7.31
C ASN A 14 -7.77 -63.28 -7.95
N GLY A 15 -6.65 -62.69 -7.52
CA GLY A 15 -5.30 -63.08 -7.98
C GLY A 15 -4.90 -62.56 -9.36
N VAL A 16 -5.73 -61.74 -10.01
CA VAL A 16 -5.40 -61.07 -11.28
C VAL A 16 -5.24 -59.57 -11.03
N THR A 17 -4.06 -59.04 -11.35
CA THR A 17 -3.78 -57.59 -11.28
C THR A 17 -4.21 -56.92 -12.58
N THR A 18 -5.07 -55.92 -12.46
CA THR A 18 -5.54 -55.07 -13.56
C THR A 18 -5.10 -53.63 -13.34
N HIS A 19 -4.96 -52.85 -14.42
CA HIS A 19 -4.56 -51.44 -14.36
C HIS A 19 -5.69 -50.52 -14.86
N PRO A 20 -6.82 -50.44 -14.15
CA PRO A 20 -7.92 -49.57 -14.53
C PRO A 20 -7.49 -48.10 -14.55
N GLN A 21 -7.92 -47.39 -15.59
CA GLN A 21 -7.78 -45.94 -15.66
C GLN A 21 -8.92 -45.28 -14.90
N THR A 22 -8.58 -44.31 -14.06
CA THR A 22 -9.55 -43.50 -13.32
C THR A 22 -9.16 -42.03 -13.37
N SER A 23 -10.06 -41.17 -12.92
CA SER A 23 -9.83 -39.74 -12.86
C SER A 23 -10.17 -39.18 -11.48
N TYR A 24 -9.39 -38.22 -11.02
CA TYR A 24 -9.69 -37.42 -9.85
C TYR A 24 -9.86 -35.96 -10.27
N THR A 25 -11.02 -35.38 -9.94
CA THR A 25 -11.35 -33.99 -10.27
C THR A 25 -11.00 -33.10 -9.10
N PHE A 26 -10.06 -32.18 -9.30
CA PHE A 26 -9.78 -31.10 -8.37
C PHE A 26 -10.75 -29.94 -8.65
N SER A 27 -11.66 -29.68 -7.71
CA SER A 27 -12.51 -28.49 -7.76
C SER A 27 -11.69 -27.27 -7.38
N LEU A 28 -11.27 -26.49 -8.37
CA LEU A 28 -10.59 -25.20 -8.19
C LEU A 28 -11.59 -24.02 -8.20
N GLY A 29 -12.89 -24.33 -8.12
CA GLY A 29 -13.99 -23.38 -8.15
C GLY A 29 -14.56 -23.08 -6.77
N SER A 30 -15.79 -22.55 -6.76
CA SER A 30 -16.49 -22.10 -5.56
C SER A 30 -16.62 -23.16 -4.47
N GLY A 31 -16.66 -24.46 -4.81
CA GLY A 31 -16.74 -25.56 -3.86
C GLY A 31 -15.53 -25.74 -2.93
N ASN A 32 -14.38 -25.15 -3.26
CA ASN A 32 -13.16 -25.16 -2.42
C ASN A 32 -12.92 -23.79 -1.73
N THR A 33 -13.96 -22.94 -1.68
CA THR A 33 -13.88 -21.64 -1.01
C THR A 33 -13.97 -21.86 0.49
N HIS A 34 -12.84 -21.75 1.19
CA HIS A 34 -12.82 -21.70 2.64
C HIS A 34 -13.02 -20.25 3.11
N ILE A 35 -14.13 -19.99 3.79
CA ILE A 35 -14.39 -18.71 4.44
C ILE A 35 -13.88 -18.83 5.88
N GLY A 36 -12.85 -18.05 6.23
CA GLY A 36 -12.33 -17.95 7.58
C GLY A 36 -12.60 -16.56 8.16
N GLN A 37 -13.19 -16.50 9.36
CA GLN A 37 -13.24 -15.28 10.15
C GLN A 37 -12.02 -15.23 11.06
N TYR A 38 -11.22 -14.18 10.93
CA TYR A 38 -10.07 -13.94 11.79
C TYR A 38 -10.37 -12.77 12.71
N GLN A 39 -10.52 -13.04 14.01
CA GLN A 39 -10.65 -12.02 15.04
C GLN A 39 -9.33 -11.90 15.80
N TYR A 40 -8.82 -10.68 15.94
CA TYR A 40 -7.59 -10.40 16.65
C TYR A 40 -7.90 -9.76 18.00
N ASP A 41 -7.73 -10.51 19.09
CA ASP A 41 -7.67 -9.91 20.42
C ASP A 41 -6.28 -9.32 20.64
N ARG A 42 -6.24 -8.02 20.95
CA ARG A 42 -5.00 -7.26 21.16
C ARG A 42 -4.88 -6.76 22.59
N SER A 43 -5.81 -7.13 23.46
CA SER A 43 -5.82 -6.74 24.87
C SER A 43 -4.49 -7.13 25.53
N GLY A 44 -3.84 -6.20 26.23
CA GLY A 44 -2.54 -6.42 26.88
C GLY A 44 -1.32 -6.46 25.95
N SER A 45 -1.49 -6.37 24.62
CA SER A 45 -0.37 -6.27 23.69
C SER A 45 0.16 -4.85 23.56
N VAL A 46 1.47 -4.69 23.30
CA VAL A 46 2.09 -3.38 23.00
C VAL A 46 1.41 -2.71 21.80
N LEU A 47 0.90 -3.50 20.85
CA LEU A 47 0.20 -2.95 19.69
C LEU A 47 -1.06 -2.19 20.10
N SER A 48 -1.78 -2.59 21.17
CA SER A 48 -3.02 -1.92 21.56
C SER A 48 -2.86 -0.42 21.88
N THR A 49 -1.70 -0.01 22.37
CA THR A 49 -1.39 1.40 22.68
C THR A 49 -0.49 2.06 21.64
N ALA A 50 0.24 1.28 20.82
CA ALA A 50 1.21 1.81 19.87
C ALA A 50 0.63 2.23 18.50
N VAL A 51 -0.63 1.88 18.16
CA VAL A 51 -1.16 2.10 16.80
C VAL A 51 -1.40 3.57 16.44
N ILE A 52 -1.55 4.47 17.42
CA ILE A 52 -1.90 5.87 17.16
C ILE A 52 -0.71 6.67 16.58
N GLY A 53 0.52 6.23 16.86
CA GLY A 53 1.76 6.91 16.45
C GLY A 53 1.93 8.30 17.09
N ASP A 54 3.10 8.92 16.89
CA ASP A 54 3.30 10.34 17.23
C ASP A 54 2.72 11.21 16.10
N GLN A 55 1.60 11.88 16.35
CA GLN A 55 0.91 12.72 15.36
C GLN A 55 1.53 14.10 15.18
N ASN A 56 2.37 14.55 16.13
CA ASN A 56 2.96 15.89 16.12
C ASN A 56 4.33 15.88 15.42
N ASN A 57 5.20 14.92 15.79
CA ASN A 57 6.56 14.83 15.25
C ASN A 57 6.71 13.73 14.20
N GLY A 58 5.77 12.78 14.16
CA GLY A 58 5.91 11.54 13.42
C GLY A 58 6.71 10.50 14.22
N ALA A 59 6.33 9.23 14.08
CA ALA A 59 7.07 8.15 14.71
C ALA A 59 8.45 7.98 14.07
N PRO A 60 9.52 7.72 14.84
CA PRO A 60 10.87 7.49 14.30
C PRO A 60 10.98 6.20 13.48
N LYS A 61 10.07 5.24 13.71
CA LYS A 61 9.97 3.96 13.01
C LYS A 61 8.53 3.67 12.64
N LEU A 62 8.33 3.02 11.50
CA LEU A 62 7.01 2.65 10.99
C LEU A 62 6.94 1.14 10.80
N PHE A 63 5.94 0.52 11.42
CA PHE A 63 5.69 -0.92 11.32
C PHE A 63 4.52 -1.15 10.38
N LEU A 64 4.73 -1.96 9.34
CA LEU A 64 3.68 -2.30 8.39
C LEU A 64 3.53 -3.81 8.29
N GLN A 65 2.29 -4.30 8.36
CA GLN A 65 2.01 -5.73 8.30
C GLN A 65 0.60 -5.98 7.75
N GLY A 66 0.46 -6.99 6.89
CA GLY A 66 -0.85 -7.49 6.43
C GLY A 66 -1.56 -8.35 7.48
N MET A 67 -2.54 -9.16 7.10
CA MET A 67 -3.31 -10.04 8.01
C MET A 67 -3.73 -9.31 9.30
N GLY A 68 -4.34 -8.13 9.16
CA GLY A 68 -4.83 -7.35 10.29
C GLY A 68 -3.77 -6.56 11.07
N GLY A 69 -2.49 -6.58 10.70
CA GLY A 69 -1.41 -5.82 11.37
C GLY A 69 -1.52 -4.29 11.28
N PRO A 70 -0.53 -3.51 11.76
CA PRO A 70 -0.53 -2.05 11.65
C PRO A 70 -0.38 -1.54 10.20
N SER A 71 -0.93 -0.34 9.98
CA SER A 71 -0.76 0.48 8.78
C SER A 71 0.14 1.68 9.09
N MET A 72 0.60 2.41 8.07
CA MET A 72 1.28 3.70 8.29
C MET A 72 0.44 4.86 7.78
N GLY A 73 0.39 5.93 8.58
CA GLY A 73 -0.20 7.22 8.22
C GLY A 73 0.90 8.24 7.94
N ILE A 74 0.79 9.00 6.85
CA ILE A 74 1.77 9.97 6.41
C ILE A 74 1.07 11.29 6.13
N LYS A 75 1.36 12.29 6.96
CA LYS A 75 0.90 13.68 6.77
C LYS A 75 2.03 14.54 6.27
N ILE A 76 1.79 15.31 5.21
CA ILE A 76 2.73 16.34 4.77
C ILE A 76 2.54 17.54 5.69
N LYS A 77 3.65 18.02 6.25
CA LYS A 77 3.69 19.18 7.15
C LYS A 77 3.17 20.43 6.44
N ASP A 78 2.39 21.24 7.15
CA ASP A 78 1.79 22.46 6.61
C ASP A 78 2.88 23.47 6.23
N GLU A 79 4.00 23.52 6.96
CA GLU A 79 5.14 24.38 6.63
C GLU A 79 5.75 24.00 5.27
N THR A 80 5.79 22.70 4.94
CA THR A 80 6.31 22.21 3.65
C THR A 80 5.36 22.57 2.51
N LEU A 81 4.04 22.41 2.71
CA LEU A 81 3.06 22.81 1.71
C LEU A 81 3.06 24.33 1.49
N ASN A 82 3.19 25.11 2.56
CA ASN A 82 3.27 26.57 2.47
C ASN A 82 4.53 27.02 1.72
N ALA A 83 5.68 26.39 1.94
CA ALA A 83 6.89 26.65 1.17
C ALA A 83 6.68 26.35 -0.34
N LEU A 84 6.07 25.22 -0.67
CA LEU A 84 5.73 24.88 -2.07
C LEU A 84 4.73 25.87 -2.68
N LYS A 85 3.72 26.32 -1.92
CA LYS A 85 2.76 27.36 -2.36
C LYS A 85 3.46 28.69 -2.66
N GLN A 86 4.47 29.06 -1.89
CA GLN A 86 5.26 30.27 -2.15
C GLN A 86 6.08 30.14 -3.43
N ILE A 87 6.76 29.00 -3.64
CA ILE A 87 7.49 28.71 -4.88
C ILE A 87 6.55 28.77 -6.10
N TYR A 88 5.35 28.19 -5.99
CA TYR A 88 4.32 28.28 -7.04
C TYR A 88 3.91 29.73 -7.36
N LYS A 89 3.62 30.53 -6.32
CA LYS A 89 3.14 31.92 -6.49
C LYS A 89 4.20 32.87 -7.02
N ASN A 90 5.41 32.79 -6.46
CA ASN A 90 6.50 33.74 -6.69
C ASN A 90 7.29 33.39 -7.96
N ASP A 91 7.65 32.12 -8.13
CA ASP A 91 8.56 31.68 -9.20
C ASP A 91 7.81 31.11 -10.41
N LYS A 92 6.47 31.12 -10.38
CA LYS A 92 5.59 30.50 -11.39
C LYS A 92 5.96 29.04 -11.67
N ALA A 93 6.47 28.36 -10.65
CA ALA A 93 6.85 26.97 -10.71
C ALA A 93 5.60 26.07 -10.65
N ALA A 94 5.48 25.08 -11.51
CA ALA A 94 4.43 24.07 -11.45
C ALA A 94 4.99 22.70 -11.08
N ILE A 95 4.29 21.95 -10.25
CA ILE A 95 4.65 20.57 -9.90
C ILE A 95 4.48 19.68 -11.13
N ILE A 96 5.57 19.00 -11.47
CA ILE A 96 5.64 18.00 -12.54
C ILE A 96 5.50 16.59 -11.97
N SER A 97 6.20 16.31 -10.87
CA SER A 97 6.13 15.01 -10.19
C SER A 97 6.31 15.18 -8.69
N ALA A 98 5.55 14.42 -7.91
CA ALA A 98 5.77 14.27 -6.48
C ALA A 98 5.68 12.80 -6.06
N LYS A 99 6.59 12.39 -5.16
CA LYS A 99 6.68 11.04 -4.63
C LYS A 99 6.96 11.06 -3.13
N ILE A 100 6.35 10.15 -2.39
CA ILE A 100 6.75 9.85 -1.01
C ILE A 100 7.73 8.69 -1.05
N ARG A 101 8.96 8.93 -0.61
CA ARG A 101 10.00 7.91 -0.50
C ARG A 101 10.06 7.38 0.93
N ILE A 102 9.98 6.06 1.07
CA ILE A 102 10.21 5.35 2.33
C ILE A 102 11.33 4.33 2.17
N TYR A 103 12.14 4.18 3.21
CA TYR A 103 13.24 3.22 3.27
C TYR A 103 12.92 2.13 4.28
N THR A 104 13.29 0.89 3.96
CA THR A 104 13.37 -0.16 4.98
C THR A 104 14.39 0.22 6.05
N ASP A 105 14.11 -0.12 7.31
CA ASP A 105 15.01 0.21 8.42
C ASP A 105 16.26 -0.68 8.36
N PRO A 106 17.46 -0.11 8.08
CA PRO A 106 18.65 -0.92 7.86
C PRO A 106 19.16 -1.61 9.14
N VAL A 107 18.75 -1.13 10.31
CA VAL A 107 19.18 -1.67 11.61
C VAL A 107 18.18 -2.72 12.11
N ASN A 108 16.89 -2.35 12.14
CA ASN A 108 15.84 -3.18 12.74
C ASN A 108 15.18 -4.13 11.72
N TRP A 109 15.32 -3.86 10.42
CA TRP A 109 14.86 -4.72 9.32
C TRP A 109 16.02 -5.42 8.59
N ASN A 110 17.12 -5.70 9.30
CA ASN A 110 18.30 -6.39 8.78
C ASN A 110 18.15 -7.92 8.77
N ASN A 111 17.08 -8.40 8.14
CA ASN A 111 16.79 -9.82 8.00
C ASN A 111 16.78 -10.23 6.53
N LYS A 112 16.80 -11.56 6.32
CA LYS A 112 16.71 -12.19 4.99
C LYS A 112 15.27 -12.39 4.51
N PHE A 113 14.26 -11.80 5.17
CA PHE A 113 12.89 -11.89 4.67
C PHE A 113 12.78 -11.12 3.36
N THR A 114 12.01 -11.68 2.44
CA THR A 114 11.64 -11.02 1.19
C THR A 114 11.04 -9.66 1.50
N LYS A 115 11.57 -8.62 0.87
CA LYS A 115 11.06 -7.27 1.03
C LYS A 115 9.68 -7.17 0.35
N PRO A 116 8.69 -6.47 0.95
CA PRO A 116 7.35 -6.48 0.42
C PRO A 116 7.27 -5.89 -1.00
N THR A 117 6.38 -6.43 -1.82
CA THR A 117 6.15 -5.99 -3.21
C THR A 117 4.72 -5.56 -3.48
N ALA A 118 3.82 -5.73 -2.50
CA ALA A 118 2.40 -5.42 -2.61
C ALA A 118 1.99 -4.37 -1.58
N PHE A 119 1.54 -3.21 -2.04
CA PHE A 119 1.03 -2.13 -1.20
C PHE A 119 -0.25 -1.52 -1.77
N SER A 120 -1.01 -0.86 -0.90
CA SER A 120 -2.11 0.02 -1.29
C SER A 120 -1.96 1.36 -0.58
N ILE A 121 -2.37 2.44 -1.24
CA ILE A 121 -2.33 3.80 -0.70
C ILE A 121 -3.70 4.46 -0.89
N VAL A 122 -4.24 5.02 0.19
CA VAL A 122 -5.51 5.74 0.19
C VAL A 122 -5.33 7.12 0.81
N GLN A 123 -6.21 8.04 0.43
CA GLN A 123 -6.33 9.35 1.07
C GLN A 123 -7.32 9.24 2.23
N LYS A 124 -6.91 9.74 3.38
CA LYS A 124 -7.75 9.93 4.56
C LYS A 124 -7.99 11.42 4.78
N ASP A 125 -9.15 11.75 5.32
CA ASP A 125 -9.56 13.11 5.71
C ASP A 125 -10.69 13.04 6.78
N LYS A 126 -11.23 14.18 7.19
CA LYS A 126 -12.45 14.26 8.00
C LYS A 126 -13.58 14.96 7.26
N ASP A 127 -14.81 14.49 7.45
CA ASP A 127 -16.00 15.17 6.96
C ASP A 127 -16.38 16.39 7.83
N SER A 128 -17.49 17.06 7.49
CA SER A 128 -17.99 18.22 8.24
C SER A 128 -18.45 17.89 9.67
N LYS A 129 -18.65 16.61 9.99
CA LYS A 129 -19.01 16.11 11.32
C LYS A 129 -17.78 15.67 12.12
N GLY A 130 -16.60 15.68 11.51
CA GLY A 130 -15.34 15.27 12.13
C GLY A 130 -15.06 13.76 12.02
N GLU A 131 -15.87 13.03 11.27
CA GLU A 131 -15.73 11.59 11.06
C GLU A 131 -14.66 11.29 10.00
N GLU A 132 -13.88 10.22 10.20
CA GLU A 132 -12.87 9.83 9.22
C GLU A 132 -13.50 9.39 7.90
N THR A 133 -12.98 9.94 6.80
CA THR A 133 -13.34 9.55 5.43
C THR A 133 -12.15 8.91 4.74
N THR A 134 -12.44 8.00 3.82
CA THR A 134 -11.43 7.30 3.02
C THR A 134 -11.79 7.42 1.55
N SER A 135 -10.79 7.66 0.72
CA SER A 135 -10.95 7.67 -0.74
C SER A 135 -9.67 7.22 -1.42
N PHE A 136 -9.76 6.91 -2.71
CA PHE A 136 -8.56 6.82 -3.53
C PHE A 136 -7.80 8.14 -3.51
N THR A 137 -6.47 8.07 -3.54
CA THR A 137 -5.63 9.25 -3.81
C THR A 137 -6.03 9.88 -5.14
N THR A 138 -5.94 11.20 -5.28
CA THR A 138 -6.24 11.88 -6.54
C THR A 138 -5.43 11.31 -7.70
N ASP A 139 -4.20 10.85 -7.45
CA ASP A 139 -3.36 10.20 -8.45
C ASP A 139 -4.03 8.98 -9.12
N LEU A 140 -4.71 8.16 -8.32
CA LEU A 140 -5.41 6.95 -8.78
C LEU A 140 -6.67 7.26 -9.59
N THR A 141 -7.27 8.43 -9.39
CA THR A 141 -8.52 8.82 -10.09
C THR A 141 -8.27 9.68 -11.31
N THR A 142 -7.08 10.29 -11.44
CA THR A 142 -6.81 11.29 -12.48
C THR A 142 -5.69 10.91 -13.44
N ILE A 143 -4.61 10.29 -12.95
CA ILE A 143 -3.41 10.02 -13.75
C ILE A 143 -3.11 8.54 -13.90
N VAL A 144 -4.04 7.66 -13.49
CA VAL A 144 -3.89 6.20 -13.64
C VAL A 144 -3.69 5.75 -15.08
N GLY A 145 -4.28 6.48 -16.04
CA GLY A 145 -4.11 6.24 -17.48
C GLY A 145 -2.87 6.88 -18.10
N SER A 146 -2.05 7.59 -17.33
CA SER A 146 -0.83 8.22 -17.87
C SER A 146 0.27 7.19 -18.11
N ASN A 147 1.04 7.40 -19.18
CA ASN A 147 2.18 6.53 -19.49
C ASN A 147 3.17 6.53 -18.32
N ASN A 148 3.60 5.33 -17.92
CA ASN A 148 4.48 5.11 -16.76
C ASN A 148 3.85 5.51 -15.41
N PHE A 149 2.53 5.58 -15.28
CA PHE A 149 1.95 5.63 -13.93
C PHE A 149 2.21 4.31 -13.19
N ALA A 150 2.61 4.42 -11.94
CA ALA A 150 2.64 3.32 -10.99
C ALA A 150 2.27 3.88 -9.63
N ILE A 151 1.40 3.19 -8.90
CA ILE A 151 0.99 3.57 -7.54
C ILE A 151 2.22 3.75 -6.66
N TYR A 152 3.14 2.80 -6.78
CA TYR A 152 4.46 2.86 -6.20
C TYR A 152 5.48 2.15 -7.08
N ARG A 153 6.75 2.45 -6.86
CA ARG A 153 7.88 1.72 -7.43
C ARG A 153 8.77 1.21 -6.32
N THR A 154 9.33 0.03 -6.53
CA THR A 154 10.26 -0.62 -5.62
C THR A 154 11.68 -0.51 -6.16
N TYR A 155 12.65 -0.39 -5.26
CA TYR A 155 14.07 -0.25 -5.61
C TYR A 155 14.94 -1.01 -4.61
N ASP A 156 16.03 -1.58 -5.12
CA ASP A 156 17.06 -2.24 -4.31
C ASP A 156 16.50 -3.31 -3.34
N LEU A 157 15.51 -4.09 -3.80
CA LEU A 157 14.84 -5.12 -2.97
C LEU A 157 15.79 -6.24 -2.51
N ASP A 158 16.92 -6.39 -3.20
CA ASP A 158 18.04 -7.28 -2.88
C ASP A 158 19.04 -6.67 -1.90
N LYS A 159 18.91 -5.37 -1.56
CA LYS A 159 19.80 -4.64 -0.65
C LYS A 159 19.09 -4.24 0.65
N ASN A 160 19.89 -3.71 1.57
CA ASN A 160 19.42 -3.13 2.81
C ASN A 160 20.16 -1.79 3.06
N PRO A 161 19.48 -0.63 2.99
CA PRO A 161 18.03 -0.48 2.86
C PRO A 161 17.53 -0.58 1.41
N ALA A 162 16.44 -1.31 1.20
CA ALA A 162 15.55 -1.14 0.04
C ALA A 162 14.70 0.13 0.22
N TYR A 163 14.21 0.71 -0.88
CA TYR A 163 13.31 1.86 -0.83
C TYR A 163 12.14 1.80 -1.80
N TYR A 164 11.10 2.57 -1.48
CA TYR A 164 9.84 2.59 -2.19
C TYR A 164 9.41 4.02 -2.45
N ASP A 165 9.01 4.30 -3.68
CA ASP A 165 8.49 5.60 -4.09
C ASP A 165 7.00 5.49 -4.39
N PHE A 166 6.15 6.09 -3.56
CA PHE A 166 4.71 6.18 -3.77
C PHE A 166 4.38 7.45 -4.55
N THR A 167 3.64 7.32 -5.64
CA THR A 167 3.26 8.46 -6.49
C THR A 167 2.14 9.24 -5.81
N VAL A 168 2.39 10.53 -5.53
CA VAL A 168 1.44 11.48 -4.94
C VAL A 168 1.44 12.81 -5.69
N THR A 169 1.71 12.75 -7.00
CA THR A 169 1.90 13.91 -7.86
C THR A 169 0.64 14.76 -7.90
N GLN A 170 -0.49 14.19 -8.28
CA GLN A 170 -1.73 14.95 -8.38
C GLN A 170 -2.23 15.36 -7.00
N SER A 171 -2.14 14.48 -5.99
CA SER A 171 -2.56 14.83 -4.63
C SER A 171 -1.77 16.00 -4.06
N VAL A 172 -0.45 16.06 -4.24
CA VAL A 172 0.36 17.22 -3.79
C VAL A 172 0.09 18.45 -4.66
N LYS A 173 -0.10 18.27 -5.98
CA LYS A 173 -0.43 19.35 -6.90
C LYS A 173 -1.72 20.06 -6.49
N GLU A 174 -2.79 19.33 -6.19
CA GLU A 174 -4.06 19.92 -5.73
C GLU A 174 -3.91 20.68 -4.40
N LEU A 175 -3.07 20.21 -3.48
CA LEU A 175 -2.82 20.89 -2.20
C LEU A 175 -2.02 22.19 -2.35
N VAL A 176 -1.15 22.28 -3.37
CA VAL A 176 -0.24 23.42 -3.57
C VAL A 176 -0.81 24.42 -4.58
N GLU A 177 -1.26 23.95 -5.73
CA GLU A 177 -1.73 24.77 -6.86
C GLU A 177 -3.25 24.99 -6.81
N GLY A 178 -3.95 24.27 -5.93
CA GLY A 178 -5.41 24.26 -5.84
C GLY A 178 -6.04 23.27 -6.81
N LYS A 179 -7.34 23.06 -6.63
CA LYS A 179 -8.18 22.24 -7.52
C LYS A 179 -9.11 23.17 -8.29
N SER A 180 -8.93 23.26 -9.60
CA SER A 180 -9.68 24.18 -10.46
C SER A 180 -9.60 25.65 -9.98
N GLY A 181 -8.43 26.06 -9.46
CA GLY A 181 -8.21 27.41 -8.92
C GLY A 181 -8.73 27.64 -7.49
N VAL A 182 -9.29 26.62 -6.84
CA VAL A 182 -9.77 26.70 -5.45
C VAL A 182 -8.75 26.07 -4.51
N GLU A 183 -8.44 26.76 -3.41
CA GLU A 183 -7.53 26.24 -2.39
C GLU A 183 -8.11 24.98 -1.73
N VAL A 184 -7.26 23.96 -1.58
CA VAL A 184 -7.62 22.70 -0.92
C VAL A 184 -7.02 22.67 0.49
N SER A 185 -7.87 22.46 1.49
CA SER A 185 -7.43 22.31 2.88
C SER A 185 -6.67 21.00 3.09
N ASN A 186 -5.57 21.04 3.84
CA ASN A 186 -4.79 19.87 4.26
C ASN A 186 -5.01 19.51 5.75
N LEU A 187 -5.92 20.19 6.44
CA LEU A 187 -6.00 20.17 7.91
C LEU A 187 -6.03 18.76 8.51
N ASN A 188 -6.89 17.89 7.96
CA ASN A 188 -7.05 16.51 8.41
C ASN A 188 -6.58 15.48 7.37
N LYS A 189 -5.97 15.95 6.27
CA LYS A 189 -5.57 15.08 5.17
C LYS A 189 -4.28 14.35 5.48
N TYR A 190 -4.28 13.04 5.29
CA TYR A 190 -3.09 12.20 5.35
C TYR A 190 -3.20 11.02 4.40
N PHE A 191 -2.08 10.45 4.00
CA PHE A 191 -2.02 9.22 3.23
C PHE A 191 -1.95 8.03 4.17
N LYS A 192 -2.75 7.01 3.94
CA LYS A 192 -2.63 5.72 4.62
C LYS A 192 -2.08 4.70 3.64
N ILE A 193 -0.98 4.06 4.02
CA ILE A 193 -0.37 2.97 3.27
C ILE A 193 -0.58 1.67 4.03
N ASP A 194 -0.99 0.64 3.31
CA ASP A 194 -1.23 -0.71 3.80
C ASP A 194 -0.40 -1.73 3.05
N MET A 195 -0.20 -2.88 3.69
CA MET A 195 0.38 -4.06 3.06
C MET A 195 -0.69 -4.81 2.26
N GLY A 196 -0.37 -5.19 1.01
CA GLY A 196 -1.30 -5.83 0.08
C GLY A 196 -1.80 -4.87 -1.00
N SER A 197 -1.95 -5.37 -2.22
CA SER A 197 -2.40 -4.58 -3.37
C SER A 197 -3.91 -4.31 -3.34
N PHE A 198 -4.35 -3.29 -4.07
CA PHE A 198 -5.77 -3.21 -4.45
C PHE A 198 -6.18 -4.43 -5.26
N LEU A 199 -7.44 -4.83 -5.13
CA LEU A 199 -8.04 -5.88 -5.95
C LEU A 199 -8.57 -5.26 -7.24
N SER A 200 -8.26 -5.91 -8.35
CA SER A 200 -8.75 -5.54 -9.67
C SER A 200 -9.75 -6.55 -10.20
N ASN A 201 -10.72 -6.07 -10.96
CA ASN A 201 -11.59 -6.92 -11.75
C ASN A 201 -10.74 -7.70 -12.78
N SER A 202 -10.88 -9.03 -12.80
CA SER A 202 -10.06 -9.91 -13.66
C SER A 202 -10.32 -9.74 -15.16
N GLN A 203 -11.47 -9.20 -15.55
CA GLN A 203 -11.85 -9.02 -16.96
C GLN A 203 -11.44 -7.64 -17.47
N THR A 204 -11.56 -6.60 -16.65
CA THR A 204 -11.31 -5.21 -17.07
C THR A 204 -9.97 -4.65 -16.58
N GLY A 205 -9.34 -5.29 -15.60
CA GLY A 205 -8.14 -4.79 -14.92
C GLY A 205 -8.38 -3.56 -14.02
N ALA A 206 -9.62 -3.05 -13.98
CA ALA A 206 -9.98 -1.87 -13.18
C ALA A 206 -10.01 -2.22 -11.68
N LEU A 207 -9.63 -1.27 -10.83
CA LEU A 207 -9.73 -1.45 -9.37
C LEU A 207 -11.19 -1.55 -8.94
N VAL A 208 -11.50 -2.49 -8.04
CA VAL A 208 -12.87 -2.75 -7.57
C VAL A 208 -13.35 -1.64 -6.61
N GLY A 209 -12.46 -1.10 -5.79
CA GLY A 209 -12.74 -0.02 -4.86
C GLY A 209 -11.61 0.17 -3.85
N TYR A 210 -11.64 1.27 -3.09
CA TYR A 210 -10.55 1.60 -2.15
C TYR A 210 -10.49 0.67 -0.94
N ASP A 211 -11.62 0.07 -0.56
CA ASP A 211 -11.71 -0.89 0.55
C ASP A 211 -11.36 -2.33 0.14
N PHE A 212 -11.30 -2.61 -1.17
CA PHE A 212 -11.02 -3.94 -1.70
C PHE A 212 -9.52 -4.12 -1.90
N THR A 213 -8.86 -4.68 -0.89
CA THR A 213 -7.41 -4.93 -0.89
C THR A 213 -7.08 -6.37 -0.49
N ALA A 214 -5.90 -6.84 -0.90
CA ALA A 214 -5.36 -8.13 -0.48
C ALA A 214 -4.87 -8.14 0.98
N ARG A 215 -4.99 -7.01 1.71
CA ARG A 215 -4.44 -6.82 3.05
C ARG A 215 -4.87 -7.89 4.04
N ALA A 216 -6.11 -8.36 3.96
CA ALA A 216 -6.65 -9.36 4.90
C ALA A 216 -5.89 -10.70 4.86
N TYR A 217 -5.26 -11.03 3.73
CA TYR A 217 -4.54 -12.29 3.51
C TYR A 217 -3.07 -12.08 3.06
N SER A 218 -2.59 -10.84 2.99
CA SER A 218 -1.18 -10.55 2.75
C SER A 218 -0.33 -10.89 3.97
N ARG A 219 0.63 -11.79 3.80
CA ARG A 219 1.53 -12.27 4.87
C ARG A 219 2.75 -11.37 5.07
N ASP A 220 2.90 -10.35 4.24
CA ASP A 220 4.07 -9.49 4.24
C ASP A 220 4.10 -8.59 5.48
N ARG A 221 5.31 -8.28 5.92
CA ARG A 221 5.59 -7.32 6.98
C ARG A 221 6.95 -6.67 6.74
N ALA A 222 7.11 -5.44 7.18
CA ALA A 222 8.38 -4.75 7.16
C ALA A 222 8.42 -3.64 8.20
N VAL A 223 9.64 -3.27 8.58
CA VAL A 223 9.92 -2.08 9.40
C VAL A 223 10.59 -1.05 8.50
N PHE A 224 10.07 0.17 8.53
CA PHE A 224 10.55 1.29 7.74
C PHE A 224 11.09 2.39 8.65
N VAL A 225 12.01 3.17 8.11
CA VAL A 225 12.49 4.40 8.74
C VAL A 225 11.34 5.42 8.71
N GLY A 226 11.04 6.00 9.87
CA GLY A 226 10.02 7.03 10.04
C GLY A 226 10.59 8.45 9.95
N SER A 227 10.20 9.31 10.88
CA SER A 227 10.48 10.76 10.86
C SER A 227 11.66 11.19 11.75
N ASP A 228 12.54 10.27 12.15
CA ASP A 228 13.71 10.60 12.97
C ASP A 228 14.59 11.67 12.26
N PRO A 229 14.75 12.88 12.83
CA PRO A 229 15.49 13.96 12.18
C PRO A 229 16.96 13.63 11.90
N SER A 230 17.57 12.77 12.73
CA SER A 230 18.97 12.35 12.64
C SER A 230 19.22 11.34 11.53
N ASN A 231 18.17 10.67 11.03
CA ASN A 231 18.28 9.66 10.00
C ASN A 231 18.18 10.31 8.61
N SER A 232 19.23 10.17 7.79
CA SER A 232 19.24 10.67 6.40
C SER A 232 18.21 9.99 5.50
N ASN A 233 17.84 8.75 5.82
CA ASN A 233 16.82 7.95 5.13
C ASN A 233 15.43 8.07 5.77
N LYS A 234 15.20 9.07 6.63
CA LYS A 234 13.85 9.41 7.11
C LYS A 234 12.88 9.59 5.95
N ILE A 235 11.59 9.41 6.17
CA ILE A 235 10.56 9.59 5.14
C ILE A 235 10.71 10.95 4.42
N GLN A 236 10.63 10.93 3.08
CA GLN A 236 10.93 12.10 2.26
C GLN A 236 9.81 12.36 1.26
N LEU A 237 9.38 13.63 1.17
CA LEU A 237 8.64 14.12 0.02
C LEU A 237 9.64 14.57 -1.04
N LYS A 238 9.64 13.91 -2.20
CA LYS A 238 10.45 14.27 -3.37
C LYS A 238 9.55 14.98 -4.38
N VAL A 239 9.80 16.26 -4.62
CA VAL A 239 9.05 17.07 -5.59
C VAL A 239 9.98 17.51 -6.70
N ILE A 240 9.53 17.36 -7.94
CA ILE A 240 10.11 17.95 -9.14
C ILE A 240 9.10 18.97 -9.64
N TYR A 241 9.55 20.22 -9.76
CA TYR A 241 8.78 21.31 -10.33
C TYR A 241 9.55 21.91 -11.52
N GLY A 242 8.81 22.48 -12.46
CA GLY A 242 9.37 23.24 -13.57
C GLY A 242 9.02 24.71 -13.41
N THR A 243 9.99 25.58 -13.64
CA THR A 243 9.79 27.04 -13.75
C THR A 243 9.61 27.43 -15.21
N LYS A 244 8.95 28.56 -15.44
CA LYS A 244 8.86 29.16 -16.77
C LYS A 244 10.16 29.84 -17.16
#